data_AF-A7RQK3-F1
#
_entry.id   AF-A7RQK3-F1
#
_cell.length_a   1.000
_cell.length_b   1.000
_cell.length_c   1.000
_cell.angle_alpha   90.00
_cell.angle_beta   90.00
_cell.angle_gamma   90.00
#
_symmetry.space_group_name_H-M   'P 1'
#
loop_
_entity.id
_entity.type
_entity.pdbx_description
1 polymer ?
#
loop_
_entity_poly.entity_id
_entity_poly.type
_entity_poly.pdbx_seq_one_letter_code
_entity_poly.pdbx_strand_id
1 'polypeptide(L)'
;MLSYIRVMISTLLSFPPSRASSRHHDSINLWLVKWLVFRLMFCSGVVKLNSECDTWWNLTALDWHYESQCIPTPLAWYAHQLPKWFQRLSVVLTYVILIVLSILFFAPVRSLRIFSFYAQIFFQLLIILTGNYNFFNLLAVLACFSILDDEHIKFIFPSWLGKVKRYLRKYAFMFTIGTVAYWTLLLFDLRFSSKQIIHSKISKYKIWTSSFNYCDFFMCLLQNLEICLLKGPLLFVCSRCILERGILAKIWSLLQWAVFSFAALGMFAISLVPYTDIDYNTQQQVWPVIKRWKQQTDFLELVNAYGLFRRMTGVGGRPEVVVEGSHSLEGPWTEYKFLYKPGDVNRPLPVVAPHQPRVDWQMWFAALGSYNHNP
;
A
#
# COMPACT_ATOMS: atom_id res chain seq x y z
N MET A 1 -10.72 0.52 -3.84
CA MET A 1 -10.21 -0.80 -3.37
C MET A 1 -11.33 -1.84 -3.34
N LEU A 2 -12.46 -1.53 -2.69
CA LEU A 2 -13.62 -2.43 -2.62
C LEU A 2 -14.21 -2.77 -4.00
N SER A 3 -14.38 -1.79 -4.89
CA SER A 3 -14.89 -2.04 -6.25
C SER A 3 -13.96 -2.94 -7.08
N TYR A 4 -12.65 -2.74 -6.98
CA TYR A 4 -11.63 -3.62 -7.58
C TYR A 4 -11.78 -5.07 -7.08
N ILE A 5 -11.85 -5.25 -5.75
CA ILE A 5 -12.00 -6.56 -5.12
C ILE A 5 -13.35 -7.18 -5.51
N ARG A 6 -14.43 -6.41 -5.56
CA ARG A 6 -15.76 -6.88 -5.94
C ARG A 6 -15.79 -7.42 -7.36
N VAL A 7 -15.17 -6.73 -8.32
CA VAL A 7 -15.07 -7.23 -9.70
C VAL A 7 -14.33 -8.57 -9.73
N MET A 8 -13.21 -8.68 -9.00
CA MET A 8 -12.38 -9.89 -8.93
C MET A 8 -13.01 -11.06 -8.14
N ILE A 9 -13.83 -10.78 -7.12
CA ILE A 9 -14.55 -11.81 -6.37
C ILE A 9 -15.82 -12.24 -7.12
N SER A 10 -16.49 -11.31 -7.80
CA SER A 10 -17.67 -11.66 -8.60
C SER A 10 -17.31 -12.64 -9.73
N THR A 11 -16.13 -12.53 -10.32
CA THR A 11 -15.66 -13.48 -11.34
C THR A 11 -15.36 -14.86 -10.78
N LEU A 12 -14.93 -14.96 -9.51
CA LEU A 12 -14.76 -16.23 -8.80
C LEU A 12 -16.11 -16.88 -8.44
N LEU A 13 -17.14 -16.08 -8.17
CA LEU A 13 -18.47 -16.55 -7.72
C LEU A 13 -19.48 -16.78 -8.86
N SER A 14 -19.35 -16.10 -10.01
CA SER A 14 -20.35 -16.10 -11.10
C SER A 14 -20.45 -17.41 -11.86
N PHE A 15 -19.55 -18.36 -11.60
CA PHE A 15 -19.53 -19.65 -12.30
C PHE A 15 -19.51 -20.76 -11.26
N PRO A 16 -20.52 -21.65 -11.22
CA PRO A 16 -20.63 -22.66 -10.18
C PRO A 16 -19.36 -23.51 -10.08
N PRO A 17 -18.92 -23.85 -8.84
CA PRO A 17 -17.73 -24.67 -8.64
C PRO A 17 -18.01 -26.09 -9.13
N SER A 18 -17.63 -26.40 -10.37
CA SER A 18 -17.58 -27.78 -10.82
C SER A 18 -16.34 -28.43 -10.19
N ARG A 19 -16.55 -29.27 -9.16
CA ARG A 19 -15.56 -30.18 -8.55
C ARG A 19 -14.12 -29.63 -8.45
N ALA A 20 -13.81 -28.93 -7.37
CA ALA A 20 -12.48 -28.87 -6.73
C ALA A 20 -11.21 -28.67 -7.60
N SER A 21 -11.31 -28.25 -8.87
CA SER A 21 -10.16 -27.93 -9.71
C SER A 21 -10.05 -26.42 -9.86
N SER A 22 -8.93 -25.85 -9.43
CA SER A 22 -8.60 -24.45 -9.72
C SER A 22 -8.64 -24.22 -11.23
N ARG A 23 -9.27 -23.13 -11.65
CA ARG A 23 -9.37 -22.80 -13.07
C ARG A 23 -8.11 -22.10 -13.50
N HIS A 24 -7.76 -22.26 -14.77
CA HIS A 24 -6.55 -21.65 -15.33
C HIS A 24 -6.54 -20.11 -15.17
N HIS A 25 -7.69 -19.46 -15.25
CA HIS A 25 -7.80 -18.00 -15.10
C HIS A 25 -7.66 -17.48 -13.66
N ASP A 26 -7.75 -18.33 -12.63
CA ASP A 26 -7.66 -17.90 -11.22
C ASP A 26 -6.28 -17.27 -10.92
N SER A 27 -5.22 -17.76 -11.58
CA SER A 27 -3.88 -17.19 -11.47
C SER A 27 -3.80 -15.75 -11.96
N ILE A 28 -4.59 -15.36 -12.97
CA ILE A 28 -4.65 -13.98 -13.48
C ILE A 28 -5.34 -13.09 -12.44
N ASN A 29 -6.46 -13.54 -11.87
CA ASN A 29 -7.18 -12.80 -10.84
C ASN A 29 -6.34 -12.59 -9.58
N LEU A 30 -5.65 -13.64 -9.09
CA LEU A 30 -4.75 -13.53 -7.94
C LEU A 30 -3.57 -12.59 -8.22
N TRP A 31 -3.03 -12.61 -9.44
CA TRP A 31 -1.98 -11.67 -9.84
C TRP A 31 -2.48 -10.22 -9.81
N LEU A 32 -3.71 -9.96 -10.27
CA LEU A 32 -4.33 -8.63 -10.21
C LEU A 32 -4.52 -8.15 -8.76
N VAL A 33 -4.93 -9.03 -7.85
CA VAL A 33 -5.00 -8.68 -6.42
C VAL A 33 -3.61 -8.39 -5.85
N LYS A 34 -2.60 -9.20 -6.20
CA LYS A 34 -1.20 -8.95 -5.83
C LYS A 34 -0.69 -7.61 -6.36
N TRP A 35 -1.08 -7.26 -7.58
CA TRP A 35 -0.79 -5.98 -8.23
C TRP A 35 -1.45 -4.80 -7.48
N LEU A 36 -2.72 -4.94 -7.10
CA LEU A 36 -3.42 -3.96 -6.28
C LEU A 36 -2.69 -3.71 -4.95
N VAL A 37 -2.28 -4.77 -4.25
CA VAL A 37 -1.57 -4.66 -2.96
C VAL A 37 -0.20 -4.02 -3.13
N PHE A 38 0.54 -4.40 -4.18
CA PHE A 38 1.79 -3.75 -4.54
C PHE A 38 1.60 -2.25 -4.68
N ARG A 39 0.67 -1.81 -5.56
CA ARG A 39 0.39 -0.39 -5.77
C ARG A 39 -0.02 0.30 -4.48
N LEU A 40 -0.88 -0.32 -3.69
CA LEU A 40 -1.31 0.24 -2.41
C LEU A 40 -0.14 0.57 -1.49
N MET A 41 0.76 -0.39 -1.25
CA MET A 41 1.90 -0.22 -0.34
C MET A 41 2.95 0.69 -0.94
N PHE A 42 3.34 0.41 -2.18
CA PHE A 42 4.39 1.12 -2.88
C PHE A 42 4.06 2.60 -3.05
N CYS A 43 2.88 2.93 -3.60
CA CYS A 43 2.46 4.33 -3.75
C CYS A 43 2.37 5.02 -2.40
N SER A 44 1.84 4.36 -1.36
CA SER A 44 1.77 4.93 0.00
C SER A 44 3.15 5.29 0.57
N GLY A 45 4.21 4.59 0.17
CA GLY A 45 5.59 4.92 0.55
C GLY A 45 6.18 6.03 -0.32
N VAL A 46 6.09 5.91 -1.64
CA VAL A 46 6.72 6.84 -2.59
C VAL A 46 6.15 8.25 -2.47
N VAL A 47 4.84 8.40 -2.27
CA VAL A 47 4.24 9.74 -2.12
C VAL A 47 4.82 10.51 -0.93
N LYS A 48 5.30 9.83 0.12
CA LYS A 48 5.90 10.48 1.29
C LYS A 48 7.24 11.12 0.92
N LEU A 49 8.05 10.45 0.11
CA LEU A 49 9.27 11.04 -0.45
C LEU A 49 8.93 12.17 -1.42
N ASN A 50 7.99 11.93 -2.33
CA ASN A 50 7.60 12.91 -3.35
C ASN A 50 6.73 14.07 -2.84
N SER A 51 6.43 14.10 -1.53
CA SER A 51 5.69 15.20 -0.91
C SER A 51 6.55 16.43 -0.62
N GLU A 52 7.87 16.25 -0.63
CA GLU A 52 8.89 17.18 -0.16
C GLU A 52 8.65 17.65 1.29
N CYS A 53 7.88 16.90 2.07
CA CYS A 53 7.56 17.24 3.44
C CYS A 53 8.79 17.07 4.34
N ASP A 54 9.22 18.14 5.00
CA ASP A 54 10.44 18.12 5.83
C ASP A 54 10.39 17.10 6.95
N THR A 55 9.21 16.78 7.51
CA THR A 55 9.11 15.76 8.59
C THR A 55 9.39 14.35 8.08
N TRP A 56 8.94 14.02 6.87
CA TRP A 56 9.21 12.74 6.20
C TRP A 56 10.70 12.63 5.79
N TRP A 57 11.32 13.73 5.38
CA TRP A 57 12.73 13.78 4.99
C TRP A 57 13.71 13.84 6.18
N ASN A 58 13.30 14.44 7.30
CA ASN A 58 14.07 14.48 8.55
C ASN A 58 13.74 13.33 9.50
N LEU A 59 12.91 12.37 9.08
CA LEU A 59 12.53 11.18 9.85
C LEU A 59 11.81 11.49 11.18
N THR A 60 11.12 12.62 11.24
CA THR A 60 10.33 13.07 12.40
C THR A 60 8.83 12.97 12.19
N ALA A 61 8.36 12.39 11.06
CA ALA A 61 6.93 12.30 10.76
C ALA A 61 6.11 11.60 11.86
N LEU A 62 6.66 10.54 12.47
CA LEU A 62 5.97 9.81 13.55
C LEU A 62 5.93 10.56 14.88
N ASP A 63 6.73 11.62 15.06
CA ASP A 63 6.61 12.51 16.22
C ASP A 63 5.23 13.20 16.21
N TRP A 64 4.70 13.50 15.02
CA TRP A 64 3.41 14.19 14.82
C TRP A 64 2.27 13.24 14.48
N HIS A 65 2.58 12.03 14.01
CA HIS A 65 1.57 11.12 13.46
C HIS A 65 0.49 10.75 14.46
N TYR A 66 0.88 10.27 15.63
CA TYR A 66 -0.06 9.74 16.61
C TYR A 66 -1.02 10.81 17.17
N GLU A 67 -0.59 12.06 17.26
CA GLU A 67 -1.44 13.16 17.77
C GLU A 67 -2.34 13.78 16.70
N SER A 68 -1.88 13.82 15.45
CA SER A 68 -2.60 14.48 14.35
C SER A 68 -3.52 13.54 13.57
N GLN A 69 -3.45 12.24 13.82
CA GLN A 69 -4.37 11.23 13.30
C GLN A 69 -5.84 11.60 13.55
N CYS A 70 -6.72 11.31 12.60
CA CYS A 70 -8.14 11.64 12.73
C CYS A 70 -8.77 11.07 14.02
N ILE A 71 -8.69 9.74 14.20
CA ILE A 71 -9.23 9.03 15.37
C ILE A 71 -8.15 8.05 15.88
N PRO A 72 -7.19 8.52 16.70
CA PRO A 72 -6.18 7.67 17.31
C PRO A 72 -6.83 6.72 18.34
N THR A 73 -6.22 5.55 18.52
CA THR A 73 -6.61 4.62 19.60
C THR A 73 -5.88 4.98 20.91
N PRO A 74 -6.25 4.38 22.06
CA PRO A 74 -5.47 4.52 23.29
C PRO A 74 -3.98 4.20 23.12
N LEU A 75 -3.64 3.22 22.28
CA LEU A 75 -2.23 2.83 22.08
C LEU A 75 -1.43 3.91 21.35
N ALA A 76 -2.06 4.75 20.53
CA ALA A 76 -1.37 5.87 19.88
C ALA A 76 -0.75 6.83 20.90
N TRP A 77 -1.41 7.05 22.05
CA TRP A 77 -0.86 7.88 23.11
C TRP A 77 0.45 7.27 23.67
N TYR A 78 0.45 5.98 24.00
CA TYR A 78 1.65 5.28 24.47
C TYR A 78 2.75 5.24 23.39
N ALA A 79 2.35 5.01 22.14
CA ALA A 79 3.27 5.00 21.00
C ALA A 79 3.93 6.37 20.81
N HIS A 80 3.20 7.47 21.01
CA HIS A 80 3.73 8.83 20.93
C HIS A 80 4.81 9.11 21.99
N GLN A 81 4.65 8.55 23.20
CA GLN A 81 5.63 8.73 24.28
C GLN A 81 6.94 7.95 24.08
N LEU A 82 7.03 7.09 23.06
CA LEU A 82 8.26 6.35 22.80
C LEU A 82 9.42 7.29 22.46
N PRO A 83 10.67 6.92 22.81
CA PRO A 83 11.83 7.77 22.57
C PRO A 83 11.98 8.18 21.10
N LYS A 84 12.43 9.42 20.85
CA LYS A 84 12.59 9.97 19.49
C LYS A 84 13.45 9.11 18.56
N TRP A 85 14.46 8.41 19.09
CA TRP A 85 15.26 7.49 18.27
C TRP A 85 14.42 6.33 17.73
N PHE A 86 13.46 5.84 18.51
CA PHE A 86 12.55 4.77 18.12
C PHE A 86 11.56 5.25 17.05
N GLN A 87 11.09 6.50 17.15
CA GLN A 87 10.25 7.12 16.12
C GLN A 87 10.99 7.25 14.79
N ARG A 88 12.23 7.74 14.81
CA ARG A 88 13.09 7.83 13.62
C ARG A 88 13.29 6.47 12.96
N LEU A 89 13.59 5.45 13.76
CA LEU A 89 13.70 4.07 13.28
C LEU A 89 12.38 3.59 12.65
N SER A 90 11.26 3.88 13.29
CA SER A 90 9.93 3.51 12.81
C SER A 90 9.57 4.19 11.48
N VAL A 91 10.02 5.43 11.25
CA VAL A 91 9.89 6.10 9.95
C VAL A 91 10.74 5.37 8.88
N VAL A 92 11.97 4.99 9.21
CA VAL A 92 12.82 4.20 8.29
C VAL A 92 12.18 2.86 7.95
N LEU A 93 11.68 2.13 8.96
CA LEU A 93 10.96 0.87 8.76
C LEU A 93 9.72 1.06 7.90
N THR A 94 9.00 2.18 8.07
CA THR A 94 7.86 2.53 7.21
C THR A 94 8.27 2.62 5.74
N TYR A 95 9.37 3.29 5.42
CA TYR A 95 9.88 3.35 4.04
C TYR A 95 10.31 1.98 3.52
N VAL A 96 11.06 1.21 4.31
CA VAL A 96 11.55 -0.11 3.92
C VAL A 96 10.39 -1.05 3.64
N ILE A 97 9.40 -1.11 4.53
CA ILE A 97 8.23 -2.00 4.37
C ILE A 97 7.36 -1.57 3.18
N LEU A 98 7.07 -0.28 3.05
CA LEU A 98 6.18 0.20 1.99
C LEU A 98 6.81 0.16 0.60
N ILE A 99 8.10 0.51 0.47
CA ILE A 99 8.76 0.66 -0.83
C ILE A 99 9.58 -0.59 -1.17
N VAL A 100 10.54 -0.96 -0.33
CA VAL A 100 11.53 -1.99 -0.66
C VAL A 100 10.91 -3.39 -0.58
N LEU A 101 10.20 -3.69 0.51
CA LEU A 101 9.62 -5.01 0.70
C LEU A 101 8.44 -5.26 -0.24
N SER A 102 7.69 -4.23 -0.65
CA SER A 102 6.61 -4.41 -1.62
C SER A 102 7.10 -4.90 -2.98
N ILE A 103 8.28 -4.47 -3.44
CA ILE A 103 8.91 -5.00 -4.67
C ILE A 103 9.16 -6.51 -4.57
N LEU A 104 9.45 -7.01 -3.36
CA LEU A 104 9.67 -8.44 -3.13
C LEU A 104 8.43 -9.31 -3.32
N PHE A 105 7.23 -8.75 -3.48
CA PHE A 105 6.01 -9.52 -3.81
C PHE A 105 6.17 -10.32 -5.11
N PHE A 106 6.96 -9.80 -6.05
CA PHE A 106 7.24 -10.43 -7.34
C PHE A 106 8.59 -11.16 -7.38
N ALA A 107 9.32 -11.21 -6.26
CA ALA A 107 10.59 -11.91 -6.21
C ALA A 107 10.40 -13.40 -6.55
N PRO A 108 11.26 -14.02 -7.38
CA PRO A 108 11.17 -15.44 -7.71
C PRO A 108 11.45 -16.33 -6.49
N VAL A 109 12.18 -15.81 -5.49
CA VAL A 109 12.55 -16.52 -4.27
C VAL A 109 11.40 -16.47 -3.25
N ARG A 110 10.78 -17.62 -2.98
CA ARG A 110 9.62 -17.76 -2.07
C ARG A 110 9.84 -17.22 -0.65
N SER A 111 11.03 -17.39 -0.06
CA SER A 111 11.29 -16.90 1.30
C SER A 111 11.24 -15.37 1.39
N LEU A 112 11.60 -14.65 0.33
CA LEU A 112 11.48 -13.20 0.27
C LEU A 112 10.01 -12.76 0.21
N ARG A 113 9.18 -13.46 -0.58
CA ARG A 113 7.73 -13.19 -0.62
C ARG A 113 7.06 -13.39 0.73
N ILE A 114 7.38 -14.49 1.41
CA ILE A 114 6.83 -14.81 2.75
C ILE A 114 7.30 -13.80 3.79
N PHE A 115 8.58 -13.43 3.78
CA PHE A 115 9.10 -12.41 4.69
C PHE A 115 8.40 -11.07 4.47
N SER A 116 8.25 -10.66 3.20
CA SER A 116 7.54 -9.45 2.85
C SER A 116 6.07 -9.50 3.28
N PHE A 117 5.38 -10.62 3.06
CA PHE A 117 4.02 -10.85 3.55
C PHE A 117 3.90 -10.60 5.05
N TYR A 118 4.72 -11.26 5.88
CA TYR A 118 4.65 -11.06 7.34
C TYR A 118 5.00 -9.63 7.77
N ALA A 119 5.95 -8.99 7.09
CA ALA A 119 6.28 -7.59 7.35
C ALA A 119 5.09 -6.67 7.05
N GLN A 120 4.34 -6.91 5.97
CA GLN A 120 3.12 -6.16 5.66
C GLN A 120 2.02 -6.41 6.70
N ILE A 121 1.78 -7.67 7.09
CA ILE A 121 0.78 -7.99 8.12
C ILE A 121 1.13 -7.29 9.43
N PHE A 122 2.38 -7.40 9.87
CA PHE A 122 2.86 -6.72 11.07
C PHE A 122 2.64 -5.20 10.99
N PHE A 123 2.98 -4.59 9.86
CA PHE A 123 2.78 -3.16 9.64
C PHE A 123 1.29 -2.76 9.69
N GLN A 124 0.40 -3.52 9.04
CA GLN A 124 -1.04 -3.26 9.09
C GLN A 124 -1.60 -3.42 10.51
N LEU A 125 -1.13 -4.40 11.28
CA LEU A 125 -1.52 -4.59 12.68
C LEU A 125 -1.09 -3.40 13.55
N LEU A 126 0.13 -2.89 13.38
CA LEU A 126 0.57 -1.69 14.10
C LEU A 126 -0.31 -0.47 13.78
N ILE A 127 -0.71 -0.31 12.52
CA ILE A 127 -1.62 0.78 12.11
C ILE A 127 -3.00 0.61 12.77
N ILE A 128 -3.56 -0.60 12.76
CA ILE A 128 -4.84 -0.90 13.43
C ILE A 128 -4.76 -0.60 14.93
N LEU A 129 -3.66 -1.01 15.55
CA LEU A 129 -3.48 -0.84 16.99
C LEU A 129 -3.33 0.62 17.39
N THR A 130 -2.82 1.49 16.50
CA THR A 130 -2.55 2.91 16.80
C THR A 130 -3.57 3.89 16.23
N GLY A 131 -4.38 3.50 15.25
CA GLY A 131 -5.40 4.38 14.67
C GLY A 131 -6.60 3.65 14.09
N ASN A 132 -7.76 4.32 14.09
CA ASN A 132 -9.01 3.75 13.61
C ASN A 132 -9.27 4.09 12.13
N TYR A 133 -8.84 3.23 11.20
CA TYR A 133 -9.00 3.41 9.74
C TYR A 133 -10.11 2.55 9.13
N ASN A 134 -11.19 2.29 9.88
CA ASN A 134 -12.31 1.47 9.42
C ASN A 134 -11.86 0.07 8.93
N PHE A 135 -12.41 -0.43 7.81
CA PHE A 135 -12.02 -1.70 7.20
C PHE A 135 -10.74 -1.64 6.35
N PHE A 136 -10.12 -0.46 6.18
CA PHE A 136 -9.02 -0.31 5.22
C PHE A 136 -7.85 -1.26 5.50
N ASN A 137 -7.36 -1.28 6.75
CA ASN A 137 -6.24 -2.16 7.11
C ASN A 137 -6.64 -3.64 7.06
N LEU A 138 -7.89 -3.99 7.41
CA LEU A 138 -8.40 -5.36 7.30
C LEU A 138 -8.45 -5.83 5.84
N LEU A 139 -8.90 -4.96 4.93
CA LEU A 139 -8.90 -5.24 3.49
C LEU A 139 -7.47 -5.35 2.95
N ALA A 140 -6.54 -4.52 3.42
CA ALA A 140 -5.12 -4.63 3.07
C ALA A 140 -4.52 -5.96 3.54
N VAL A 141 -4.82 -6.38 4.78
CA VAL A 141 -4.43 -7.69 5.33
C VAL A 141 -5.00 -8.83 4.49
N LEU A 142 -6.29 -8.81 4.19
CA LEU A 142 -6.94 -9.84 3.36
C LEU A 142 -6.33 -9.91 1.96
N ALA A 143 -6.07 -8.76 1.34
CA ALA A 143 -5.48 -8.71 0.02
C ALA A 143 -4.02 -9.21 0.02
N CYS A 144 -3.25 -8.99 1.11
CA CYS A 144 -1.88 -9.51 1.26
C CYS A 144 -1.80 -11.03 1.17
N PHE A 145 -2.88 -11.79 1.46
CA PHE A 145 -2.87 -13.25 1.29
C PHE A 145 -2.61 -13.68 -0.17
N SER A 146 -2.87 -12.81 -1.16
CA SER A 146 -2.52 -13.10 -2.57
C SER A 146 -1.01 -13.22 -2.82
N ILE A 147 -0.17 -12.78 -1.88
CA ILE A 147 1.29 -12.90 -1.93
C ILE A 147 1.72 -14.36 -1.69
N LEU A 148 0.95 -15.13 -0.93
CA LEU A 148 1.22 -16.53 -0.64
C LEU A 148 0.86 -17.40 -1.85
N ASP A 149 1.61 -18.49 -2.05
CA ASP A 149 1.34 -19.47 -3.11
C ASP A 149 0.68 -20.74 -2.53
N ASP A 150 -0.13 -21.43 -3.34
CA ASP A 150 -0.88 -22.65 -2.98
C ASP A 150 0.00 -23.82 -2.51
N GLU A 151 1.30 -23.80 -2.84
CA GLU A 151 2.30 -24.75 -2.33
C GLU A 151 2.59 -24.60 -0.81
N HIS A 152 1.73 -23.94 -0.04
CA HIS A 152 1.69 -24.12 1.42
C HIS A 152 1.22 -25.53 1.79
N ILE A 153 0.54 -26.22 0.89
CA ILE A 153 0.08 -27.60 1.06
C ILE A 153 0.69 -28.46 -0.06
N LYS A 154 1.71 -29.25 0.33
CA LYS A 154 2.46 -30.27 -0.43
C LYS A 154 3.51 -29.75 -1.44
N PHE A 155 4.78 -30.09 -1.17
CA PHE A 155 5.44 -31.15 -1.94
C PHE A 155 6.66 -31.76 -1.23
N ILE A 156 6.69 -33.10 -1.22
CA ILE A 156 7.81 -33.97 -0.88
C ILE A 156 8.45 -34.38 -2.21
N PHE A 157 9.72 -34.05 -2.43
CA PHE A 157 10.60 -34.81 -3.34
C PHE A 157 12.05 -34.80 -2.82
N PRO A 158 12.64 -35.95 -2.48
CA PRO A 158 14.04 -36.07 -2.15
C PRO A 158 14.88 -36.27 -3.41
N SER A 159 15.73 -35.30 -3.73
CA SER A 159 16.87 -35.49 -4.66
C SER A 159 18.02 -34.56 -4.27
N TRP A 160 19.24 -34.93 -4.65
CA TRP A 160 20.48 -34.19 -4.35
C TRP A 160 20.45 -32.73 -4.87
N LEU A 161 19.74 -32.45 -5.96
CA LEU A 161 19.42 -31.11 -6.47
C LEU A 161 18.59 -30.25 -5.50
N GLY A 162 17.80 -30.88 -4.62
CA GLY A 162 17.03 -30.21 -3.58
C GLY A 162 17.90 -29.57 -2.50
N LYS A 163 19.08 -30.15 -2.19
CA LYS A 163 20.03 -29.55 -1.24
C LYS A 163 20.64 -28.27 -1.83
N VAL A 164 21.13 -28.31 -3.08
CA VAL A 164 21.71 -27.15 -3.77
C VAL A 164 20.68 -26.01 -3.92
N LYS A 165 19.46 -26.31 -4.38
CA LYS A 165 18.38 -25.32 -4.46
C LYS A 165 18.04 -24.70 -3.09
N ARG A 166 18.09 -25.48 -2.00
CA ARG A 166 17.84 -24.99 -0.64
C ARG A 166 18.94 -24.02 -0.18
N TYR A 167 20.21 -24.36 -0.41
CA TYR A 167 21.33 -23.48 -0.09
C TYR A 167 21.27 -22.20 -0.93
N LEU A 168 21.07 -22.30 -2.25
CA LEU A 168 20.91 -21.13 -3.13
C LEU A 168 19.77 -20.21 -2.68
N ARG A 169 18.60 -20.76 -2.30
CA ARG A 169 17.50 -19.96 -1.74
C ARG A 169 17.86 -19.27 -0.43
N LYS A 170 18.58 -19.97 0.46
CA LYS A 170 19.03 -19.40 1.74
C LYS A 170 20.04 -18.27 1.52
N TYR A 171 21.04 -18.48 0.66
CA TYR A 171 22.04 -17.46 0.34
C TYR A 171 21.41 -16.28 -0.40
N ALA A 172 20.52 -16.51 -1.38
CA ALA A 172 19.80 -15.43 -2.05
C ALA A 172 18.94 -14.61 -1.07
N PHE A 173 18.29 -15.27 -0.11
CA PHE A 173 17.56 -14.58 0.96
C PHE A 173 18.49 -13.73 1.84
N MET A 174 19.55 -14.33 2.40
CA MET A 174 20.50 -13.62 3.25
C MET A 174 21.20 -12.47 2.52
N PHE A 175 21.57 -12.68 1.27
CA PHE A 175 22.15 -11.65 0.41
C PHE A 175 21.17 -10.51 0.20
N THR A 176 19.93 -10.79 -0.22
CA THR A 176 18.92 -9.75 -0.46
C THR A 176 18.63 -8.95 0.81
N ILE A 177 18.41 -9.61 1.95
CA ILE A 177 18.15 -8.94 3.23
C ILE A 177 19.39 -8.15 3.69
N GLY A 178 20.59 -8.71 3.52
CA GLY A 178 21.85 -8.02 3.81
C GLY A 178 22.05 -6.78 2.94
N THR A 179 21.74 -6.86 1.65
CA THR A 179 21.77 -5.73 0.71
C THR A 179 20.75 -4.67 1.10
N VAL A 180 19.51 -5.05 1.43
CA VAL A 180 18.49 -4.11 1.91
C VAL A 180 18.95 -3.42 3.19
N ALA A 181 19.49 -4.16 4.16
CA ALA A 181 20.01 -3.60 5.40
C ALA A 181 21.17 -2.64 5.15
N TYR A 182 22.16 -3.05 4.34
CA TYR A 182 23.30 -2.21 3.97
C TYR A 182 22.89 -0.91 3.29
N TRP A 183 22.03 -0.98 2.27
CA TRP A 183 21.52 0.21 1.60
C TRP A 183 20.65 1.07 2.50
N THR A 184 19.88 0.48 3.42
CA THR A 184 19.11 1.25 4.41
C THR A 184 20.06 2.02 5.33
N LEU A 185 21.11 1.39 5.86
CA LEU A 185 22.11 2.06 6.68
C LEU A 185 22.80 3.21 5.92
N LEU A 186 23.12 3.00 4.64
CA LEU A 186 23.79 3.98 3.79
C LEU A 186 22.88 5.13 3.37
N LEU A 187 21.65 4.85 2.94
CA LEU A 187 20.69 5.85 2.45
C LEU A 187 20.20 6.77 3.57
N PHE A 188 20.01 6.21 4.77
CA PHE A 188 19.52 6.96 5.92
C PHE A 188 20.66 7.45 6.84
N ASP A 189 21.94 7.24 6.52
CA ASP A 189 23.11 7.60 7.36
C ASP A 189 22.87 7.24 8.86
N LEU A 190 22.48 5.99 9.11
CA LEU A 190 22.14 5.54 10.46
C LEU A 190 23.41 5.38 11.31
N ARG A 191 23.66 6.33 12.21
CA ARG A 191 24.80 6.31 13.15
C ARG A 191 24.36 5.89 14.54
N PHE A 192 24.80 4.71 14.97
CA PHE A 192 24.53 4.20 16.31
C PHE A 192 25.43 4.91 17.34
N SER A 193 24.85 5.78 18.17
CA SER A 193 25.51 6.39 19.33
C SER A 193 24.87 5.94 20.64
N SER A 194 25.69 5.74 21.68
CA SER A 194 25.31 5.16 22.98
C SER A 194 24.18 5.89 23.73
N LYS A 195 23.90 7.18 23.45
CA LYS A 195 22.87 7.97 24.15
C LYS A 195 21.78 8.59 23.25
N GLN A 196 22.03 8.75 21.95
CA GLN A 196 21.04 9.19 20.96
C GLN A 196 21.28 8.39 19.69
N ILE A 197 20.55 7.29 19.54
CA ILE A 197 20.93 6.19 18.63
C ILE A 197 20.78 6.56 17.15
N ILE A 198 20.11 7.65 16.78
CA ILE A 198 19.83 7.97 15.37
C ILE A 198 19.77 9.49 15.15
N HIS A 199 20.87 10.13 14.73
CA HIS A 199 20.83 11.44 14.03
C HIS A 199 20.94 11.17 12.53
N SER A 200 19.85 10.67 11.95
CA SER A 200 19.76 10.42 10.52
C SER A 200 18.97 11.54 9.87
N LYS A 201 19.58 12.19 8.89
CA LYS A 201 18.86 13.01 7.92
C LYS A 201 18.92 12.24 6.61
N ILE A 202 17.80 12.05 5.93
CA ILE A 202 17.89 11.61 4.54
C ILE A 202 18.70 12.69 3.83
N SER A 203 19.87 12.33 3.30
CA SER A 203 20.76 13.32 2.70
C SER A 203 20.07 13.95 1.49
N LYS A 204 19.44 15.12 1.71
CA LYS A 204 18.91 16.01 0.67
C LYS A 204 20.00 16.26 -0.40
N TYR A 205 21.27 16.19 0.01
CA TYR A 205 22.44 16.43 -0.84
C TYR A 205 22.99 15.21 -1.60
N LYS A 206 22.49 13.98 -1.38
CA LYS A 206 22.92 12.80 -2.18
C LYS A 206 21.85 12.29 -3.14
N ILE A 207 20.56 12.49 -2.80
CA ILE A 207 19.45 12.04 -3.64
C ILE A 207 19.01 13.12 -4.64
N TRP A 208 19.22 14.41 -4.32
CA TRP A 208 18.58 15.53 -5.04
C TRP A 208 19.54 16.49 -5.77
N THR A 209 20.85 16.50 -5.47
CA THR A 209 21.84 17.39 -6.13
C THR A 209 22.28 16.90 -7.52
N SER A 210 21.92 15.68 -7.90
CA SER A 210 21.94 15.26 -9.31
C SER A 210 20.53 15.45 -9.86
N SER A 211 20.23 16.68 -10.28
CA SER A 211 19.04 17.04 -11.05
C SER A 211 18.75 15.98 -12.13
N PHE A 212 17.51 15.52 -12.24
CA PHE A 212 17.00 14.66 -13.33
C PHE A 212 17.69 13.30 -13.51
N ASN A 213 17.14 12.22 -12.90
CA ASN A 213 16.93 10.93 -13.60
C ASN A 213 16.45 9.82 -12.68
N TYR A 214 16.79 9.75 -11.38
CA TYR A 214 16.54 8.49 -10.64
C TYR A 214 15.08 8.19 -10.33
N CYS A 215 14.25 9.18 -9.97
CA CYS A 215 12.82 8.93 -9.76
C CYS A 215 12.12 8.63 -11.09
N ASP A 216 12.37 9.43 -12.14
CA ASP A 216 11.79 9.21 -13.46
C ASP A 216 12.26 7.87 -14.07
N PHE A 217 13.55 7.54 -13.96
CA PHE A 217 14.12 6.26 -14.36
C PHE A 217 13.56 5.12 -13.53
N PHE A 218 13.37 5.29 -12.22
CA PHE A 218 12.81 4.26 -11.35
C PHE A 218 11.33 4.03 -11.63
N MET A 219 10.55 5.09 -11.85
CA MET A 219 9.14 5.01 -12.21
C MET A 219 8.96 4.46 -13.64
N CYS A 220 9.84 4.82 -14.58
CA CYS A 220 9.89 4.24 -15.92
C CYS A 220 10.35 2.77 -15.89
N LEU A 221 11.35 2.43 -15.07
CA LEU A 221 11.81 1.06 -14.85
C LEU A 221 10.68 0.22 -14.26
N LEU A 222 9.94 0.76 -13.29
CA LEU A 222 8.76 0.11 -12.73
C LEU A 222 7.69 -0.07 -13.81
N GLN A 223 7.33 0.96 -14.56
CA GLN A 223 6.34 0.85 -15.63
C GLN A 223 6.70 -0.24 -16.68
N ASN A 224 7.98 -0.34 -17.04
CA ASN A 224 8.47 -1.38 -17.95
C ASN A 224 8.55 -2.77 -17.30
N LEU A 225 9.01 -2.83 -16.04
CA LEU A 225 9.07 -4.06 -15.24
C LEU A 225 7.66 -4.62 -15.04
N GLU A 226 6.66 -3.77 -14.86
CA GLU A 226 5.26 -4.13 -14.66
C GLU A 226 4.62 -4.78 -15.89
N ILE A 227 4.87 -4.23 -17.08
CA ILE A 227 4.45 -4.86 -18.36
C ILE A 227 5.11 -6.24 -18.50
N CYS A 228 6.38 -6.37 -18.10
CA CYS A 228 7.08 -7.65 -18.10
C CYS A 228 6.51 -8.63 -17.06
N LEU A 229 6.14 -8.14 -15.86
CA LEU A 229 5.57 -8.94 -14.78
C LEU A 229 4.16 -9.45 -15.08
N LEU A 230 3.37 -8.73 -15.89
CA LEU A 230 2.05 -9.17 -16.34
C LEU A 230 2.14 -10.22 -17.46
N LYS A 231 3.12 -10.11 -18.37
CA LYS A 231 3.30 -11.07 -19.47
C LYS A 231 3.53 -12.49 -18.98
N GLY A 232 4.33 -12.68 -17.92
CA GLY A 232 4.66 -14.00 -17.38
C GLY A 232 3.42 -14.84 -17.01
N PRO A 233 2.54 -14.36 -16.11
CA PRO A 233 1.29 -15.03 -15.76
C PRO A 233 0.37 -15.29 -16.96
N LEU A 234 0.24 -14.32 -17.89
CA LEU A 234 -0.61 -14.48 -19.07
C LEU A 234 -0.12 -15.61 -19.98
N LEU A 235 1.19 -15.67 -20.23
CA LEU A 235 1.81 -16.74 -21.02
C LEU A 235 1.75 -18.09 -20.30
N PHE A 236 1.96 -18.10 -18.99
CA PHE A 236 1.86 -19.31 -18.17
C PHE A 236 0.44 -19.91 -18.26
N VAL A 237 -0.60 -19.09 -18.08
CA VAL A 237 -1.99 -19.56 -18.20
C VAL A 237 -2.31 -20.00 -19.62
N CYS A 238 -1.89 -19.25 -20.64
CA CYS A 238 -2.05 -19.63 -22.04
C CYS A 238 -1.45 -21.01 -22.32
N SER A 239 -0.23 -21.27 -21.84
CA SER A 239 0.43 -22.57 -21.99
C SER A 239 -0.37 -23.71 -21.36
N ARG A 240 -0.99 -23.47 -20.20
CA ARG A 240 -1.83 -24.47 -19.50
C ARG A 240 -3.11 -24.75 -20.28
N CYS A 241 -3.76 -23.73 -20.84
CA CYS A 241 -4.93 -23.91 -21.69
C CYS A 241 -4.60 -24.70 -22.97
N ILE A 242 -3.45 -24.45 -23.60
CA ILE A 242 -3.03 -25.20 -24.80
C ILE A 242 -2.75 -26.67 -24.49
N LEU A 243 -2.25 -26.98 -23.29
CA LEU A 243 -1.96 -28.33 -22.82
C LEU A 243 -3.20 -29.08 -22.30
N GLU A 244 -4.37 -28.44 -22.26
CA GLU A 244 -5.60 -29.07 -21.79
C GLU A 244 -6.07 -30.20 -22.72
N ARG A 245 -6.59 -31.27 -22.13
CA ARG A 245 -7.07 -32.45 -22.84
C ARG A 245 -8.51 -32.22 -23.31
N GLY A 246 -8.79 -32.55 -24.57
CA GLY A 246 -10.10 -32.40 -25.19
C GLY A 246 -10.26 -31.07 -25.94
N ILE A 247 -10.84 -31.13 -27.15
CA ILE A 247 -10.96 -29.97 -28.05
C ILE A 247 -11.91 -28.91 -27.46
N LEU A 248 -13.08 -29.33 -26.97
CA LEU A 248 -14.08 -28.42 -26.41
C LEU A 248 -13.58 -27.73 -25.12
N ALA A 249 -12.93 -28.49 -24.23
CA ALA A 249 -12.33 -27.94 -23.01
C ALA A 249 -11.23 -26.92 -23.33
N LYS A 250 -10.35 -27.26 -24.29
CA LYS A 250 -9.30 -26.35 -24.77
C LYS A 250 -9.85 -25.05 -25.35
N ILE A 251 -10.86 -25.14 -26.23
CA ILE A 251 -11.52 -23.94 -26.79
C ILE A 251 -12.12 -23.08 -25.68
N TRP A 252 -12.81 -23.71 -24.72
CA TRP A 252 -13.43 -23.03 -23.60
C TRP A 252 -12.41 -22.32 -22.69
N SER A 253 -11.32 -22.99 -22.33
CA SER A 253 -10.27 -22.42 -21.49
C SER A 253 -9.46 -21.33 -22.21
N LEU A 254 -9.26 -21.43 -23.52
CA LEU A 254 -8.67 -20.36 -24.32
C LEU A 254 -9.59 -19.14 -24.40
N LEU A 255 -10.90 -19.34 -24.54
CA LEU A 255 -11.88 -18.25 -24.51
C LEU A 255 -11.87 -17.55 -23.14
N GLN A 256 -11.89 -18.31 -22.05
CA GLN A 256 -11.77 -17.74 -20.71
C GLN A 256 -10.46 -16.98 -20.55
N TRP A 257 -9.33 -17.59 -20.94
CA TRP A 257 -8.04 -16.92 -20.90
C TRP A 257 -8.06 -15.60 -21.68
N ALA A 258 -8.63 -15.56 -22.88
CA ALA A 258 -8.71 -14.34 -23.67
C ALA A 258 -9.52 -13.23 -22.96
N VAL A 259 -10.70 -13.58 -22.42
CA VAL A 259 -11.55 -12.63 -21.69
C VAL A 259 -10.86 -12.09 -20.44
N PHE A 260 -10.29 -12.97 -19.60
CA PHE A 260 -9.61 -12.57 -18.37
C PHE A 260 -8.30 -11.83 -18.64
N SER A 261 -7.56 -12.19 -19.69
CA SER A 261 -6.35 -11.47 -20.11
C SER A 261 -6.69 -10.06 -20.58
N PHE A 262 -7.76 -9.92 -21.37
CA PHE A 262 -8.23 -8.60 -21.82
C PHE A 262 -8.67 -7.74 -20.64
N ALA A 263 -9.45 -8.28 -19.71
CA ALA A 263 -9.85 -7.58 -18.50
C ALA A 263 -8.64 -7.19 -17.64
N ALA A 264 -7.65 -8.08 -17.47
CA ALA A 264 -6.43 -7.81 -16.73
C ALA A 264 -5.58 -6.70 -17.37
N LEU A 265 -5.40 -6.74 -18.69
CA LEU A 265 -4.69 -5.71 -19.45
C LEU A 265 -5.42 -4.36 -19.35
N GLY A 266 -6.75 -4.35 -19.46
CA GLY A 266 -7.56 -3.15 -19.29
C GLY A 266 -7.42 -2.56 -17.89
N MET A 267 -7.58 -3.37 -16.84
CA MET A 267 -7.40 -2.98 -15.44
C MET A 267 -5.99 -2.45 -15.16
N PHE A 268 -4.97 -3.11 -15.72
CA PHE A 268 -3.59 -2.66 -15.63
C PHE A 268 -3.40 -1.30 -16.31
N ALA A 269 -3.89 -1.13 -17.55
CA ALA A 269 -3.78 0.11 -18.30
C ALA A 269 -4.43 1.29 -17.57
N ILE A 270 -5.69 1.17 -17.14
CA ILE A 270 -6.37 2.26 -16.42
C ILE A 270 -5.70 2.54 -15.07
N SER A 271 -5.03 1.55 -14.46
CA SER A 271 -4.32 1.71 -13.20
C SER A 271 -3.05 2.56 -13.31
N LEU A 272 -2.47 2.69 -14.51
CA LEU A 272 -1.29 3.52 -14.75
C LEU A 272 -1.56 4.99 -14.50
N VAL A 273 -2.77 5.49 -14.80
CA VAL A 273 -3.10 6.92 -14.63
C VAL A 273 -2.90 7.36 -13.16
N PRO A 274 -3.66 6.83 -12.17
CA PRO A 274 -3.46 7.19 -10.77
C PRO A 274 -2.14 6.73 -10.16
N TYR A 275 -1.41 5.83 -10.84
CA TYR A 275 -0.06 5.45 -10.44
C TYR A 275 0.96 6.53 -10.80
N THR A 276 0.81 7.13 -11.99
CA THR A 276 1.67 8.21 -12.46
C THR A 276 1.31 9.57 -11.87
N ASP A 277 0.13 9.75 -11.25
CA ASP A 277 -0.25 10.98 -10.53
C ASP A 277 0.71 11.33 -9.38
N ILE A 278 1.62 10.42 -9.03
CA ILE A 278 2.71 10.70 -8.10
C ILE A 278 3.61 11.79 -8.66
N ASP A 279 3.95 11.78 -9.95
CA ASP A 279 4.90 12.69 -10.60
C ASP A 279 4.34 13.29 -11.89
N TYR A 280 4.46 14.61 -12.04
CA TYR A 280 3.88 15.36 -13.16
C TYR A 280 4.50 14.98 -14.51
N ASN A 281 5.82 14.79 -14.56
CA ASN A 281 6.52 14.44 -15.80
C ASN A 281 6.10 13.06 -16.29
N THR A 282 6.03 12.10 -15.37
CA THR A 282 5.58 10.72 -15.65
C THR A 282 4.10 10.69 -16.07
N GLN A 283 3.25 11.51 -15.45
CA GLN A 283 1.83 11.62 -15.82
C GLN A 283 1.65 12.10 -17.27
N GLN A 284 2.53 12.97 -17.77
CA GLN A 284 2.48 13.42 -19.17
C GLN A 284 2.83 12.31 -20.17
N GLN A 285 3.68 11.36 -19.79
CA GLN A 285 4.12 10.25 -20.65
C GLN A 285 3.03 9.18 -20.86
N VAL A 286 1.99 9.14 -20.02
CA VAL A 286 0.88 8.20 -20.18
C VAL A 286 0.07 8.51 -21.44
N TRP A 287 -0.13 7.50 -22.28
CA TRP A 287 -0.85 7.63 -23.54
C TRP A 287 -2.24 8.26 -23.36
N PRO A 288 -2.64 9.25 -24.20
CA PRO A 288 -3.91 9.95 -24.07
C PRO A 288 -5.14 9.02 -24.09
N VAL A 289 -5.06 7.91 -24.84
CA VAL A 289 -6.12 6.89 -24.91
C VAL A 289 -6.37 6.25 -23.55
N ILE A 290 -5.31 5.96 -22.78
CA ILE A 290 -5.41 5.36 -21.45
C ILE A 290 -6.08 6.34 -20.47
N LYS A 291 -5.75 7.65 -20.56
CA LYS A 291 -6.39 8.70 -19.77
C LYS A 291 -7.90 8.78 -20.05
N ARG A 292 -8.30 8.70 -21.33
CA ARG A 292 -9.72 8.66 -21.71
C ARG A 292 -10.43 7.42 -21.17
N TRP A 293 -9.82 6.23 -21.25
CA TRP A 293 -10.41 5.02 -20.68
C TRP A 293 -10.58 5.11 -19.16
N LYS A 294 -9.62 5.70 -18.45
CA LYS A 294 -9.75 5.95 -17.01
C LYS A 294 -10.91 6.90 -16.70
N GLN A 295 -11.06 7.99 -17.46
CA GLN A 295 -12.17 8.93 -17.31
C GLN A 295 -13.52 8.26 -17.57
N GLN A 296 -13.61 7.44 -18.64
CA GLN A 296 -14.83 6.69 -18.97
C GLN A 296 -15.20 5.64 -17.92
N THR A 297 -14.22 5.11 -17.17
CA THR A 297 -14.43 4.07 -16.14
C THR A 297 -14.40 4.62 -14.72
N ASP A 298 -14.37 5.94 -14.55
CA ASP A 298 -14.20 6.58 -13.24
C ASP A 298 -15.38 6.29 -12.30
N PHE A 299 -16.59 6.25 -12.85
CA PHE A 299 -17.83 5.93 -12.13
C PHE A 299 -17.84 4.55 -11.47
N LEU A 300 -16.97 3.63 -11.92
CA LEU A 300 -16.85 2.28 -11.36
C LEU A 300 -15.86 2.21 -10.18
N GLU A 301 -15.10 3.29 -9.93
CA GLU A 301 -14.08 3.38 -8.88
C GLU A 301 -13.07 2.22 -8.87
N LEU A 302 -12.79 1.66 -10.06
CA LEU A 302 -11.94 0.48 -10.21
C LEU A 302 -10.53 0.74 -9.72
N VAL A 303 -9.95 1.87 -10.09
CA VAL A 303 -8.56 2.23 -9.76
C VAL A 303 -8.52 3.64 -9.17
N ASN A 304 -7.77 3.77 -8.08
CA ASN A 304 -7.68 5.00 -7.28
C ASN A 304 -6.21 5.39 -7.07
N ALA A 305 -5.98 6.64 -6.69
CA ALA A 305 -4.70 7.08 -6.16
C ALA A 305 -4.55 6.61 -4.69
N TYR A 306 -3.35 6.20 -4.30
CA TYR A 306 -3.07 5.71 -2.96
C TYR A 306 -1.96 6.55 -2.33
N GLY A 307 -2.27 7.25 -1.23
CA GLY A 307 -1.29 8.17 -0.64
C GLY A 307 -1.75 8.92 0.60
N LEU A 308 -2.27 8.22 1.60
CA LEU A 308 -2.63 8.84 2.88
C LEU A 308 -1.39 9.38 3.60
N PHE A 309 -1.56 10.54 4.24
CA PHE A 309 -0.52 11.26 4.98
C PHE A 309 0.71 11.60 4.13
N ARG A 310 0.48 11.98 2.86
CA ARG A 310 1.53 12.48 1.95
C ARG A 310 2.33 13.59 2.62
N ARG A 311 1.66 14.58 3.19
CA ARG A 311 2.25 15.58 4.09
C ARG A 311 1.75 15.35 5.50
N MET A 312 2.64 15.51 6.48
CA MET A 312 2.29 15.31 7.88
C MET A 312 1.45 16.50 8.36
N THR A 313 0.27 16.20 8.90
CA THR A 313 -0.65 17.17 9.51
C THR A 313 -0.24 17.44 10.97
N GLY A 314 -0.68 18.54 11.55
CA GLY A 314 -0.45 18.86 12.97
C GLY A 314 0.90 19.53 13.29
N VAL A 315 1.77 19.73 12.29
CA VAL A 315 3.03 20.47 12.49
C VAL A 315 2.69 21.92 12.86
N GLY A 316 2.96 22.30 14.11
CA GLY A 316 2.60 23.63 14.65
C GLY A 316 1.19 23.70 15.26
N GLY A 317 0.50 22.58 15.41
CA GLY A 317 -0.84 22.48 15.97
C GLY A 317 -1.80 21.72 15.06
N ARG A 318 -2.66 20.90 15.66
CA ARG A 318 -3.70 20.17 14.95
C ARG A 318 -4.88 21.11 14.69
N PRO A 319 -5.21 21.43 13.41
CA PRO A 319 -6.37 22.25 13.12
C PRO A 319 -7.65 21.45 13.40
N GLU A 320 -8.65 22.10 13.99
CA GLU A 320 -9.89 21.48 14.44
C GLU A 320 -11.07 22.38 14.11
N VAL A 321 -12.12 21.81 13.50
CA VAL A 321 -13.43 22.47 13.37
C VAL A 321 -14.18 22.29 14.68
N VAL A 322 -14.58 23.41 15.28
CA VAL A 322 -15.44 23.49 16.46
C VAL A 322 -16.83 23.90 16.00
N VAL A 323 -17.83 23.10 16.33
CA VAL A 323 -19.23 23.40 16.01
C VAL A 323 -19.89 23.92 17.27
N GLU A 324 -20.37 25.15 17.23
CA GLU A 324 -21.10 25.77 18.33
C GLU A 324 -22.54 26.05 17.91
N GLY A 325 -23.47 25.97 18.84
CA GLY A 325 -24.81 26.48 18.62
C GLY A 325 -25.44 26.99 19.89
N SER A 326 -26.49 27.78 19.70
CA SER A 326 -27.28 28.38 20.76
C SER A 326 -28.75 28.38 20.39
N HIS A 327 -29.61 28.40 21.40
CA HIS A 327 -31.05 28.59 21.23
C HIS A 327 -31.44 30.07 21.08
N SER A 328 -30.50 31.00 21.32
CA SER A 328 -30.68 32.45 21.13
C SER A 328 -29.52 33.01 20.29
N LEU A 329 -29.80 34.05 19.48
CA LEU A 329 -28.75 34.77 18.74
C LEU A 329 -27.73 35.44 19.68
N GLU A 330 -28.12 35.73 20.91
CA GLU A 330 -27.29 36.37 21.93
C GLU A 330 -26.46 35.36 22.75
N GLY A 331 -26.66 34.06 22.54
CA GLY A 331 -26.00 33.00 23.30
C GLY A 331 -26.80 32.53 24.53
N PRO A 332 -26.20 31.71 25.41
CA PRO A 332 -24.80 31.25 25.34
C PRO A 332 -24.59 30.27 24.18
N TRP A 333 -23.45 30.37 23.52
CA TRP A 333 -22.99 29.41 22.52
C TRP A 333 -22.36 28.21 23.23
N THR A 334 -22.73 27.01 22.83
CA THR A 334 -22.18 25.76 23.40
C THR A 334 -21.60 24.88 22.32
N GLU A 335 -20.41 24.35 22.57
CA GLU A 335 -19.74 23.41 21.67
C GLU A 335 -20.47 22.06 21.61
N TYR A 336 -20.78 21.61 20.40
CA TYR A 336 -21.21 20.26 20.10
C TYR A 336 -19.98 19.37 19.88
N LYS A 337 -19.59 18.63 20.91
CA LYS A 337 -18.45 17.70 20.85
C LYS A 337 -18.73 16.53 19.91
N PHE A 338 -17.77 16.23 19.05
CA PHE A 338 -17.80 15.02 18.22
C PHE A 338 -17.67 13.74 19.07
N LEU A 339 -18.34 12.68 18.63
CA LEU A 339 -18.45 11.46 19.42
C LEU A 339 -17.16 10.65 19.46
N TYR A 340 -16.29 10.70 18.46
CA TYR A 340 -15.09 9.85 18.41
C TYR A 340 -13.79 10.61 18.16
N LYS A 341 -13.87 11.73 17.43
CA LYS A 341 -12.72 12.61 17.19
C LYS A 341 -12.18 13.17 18.52
N PRO A 342 -10.85 13.22 18.70
CA PRO A 342 -10.24 13.92 19.84
C PRO A 342 -10.65 15.40 19.85
N GLY A 343 -11.01 15.91 21.02
CA GLY A 343 -11.30 17.33 21.23
C GLY A 343 -11.14 17.69 22.70
N ASP A 344 -11.91 17.03 23.56
CA ASP A 344 -11.76 17.14 25.01
C ASP A 344 -10.49 16.41 25.48
N VAL A 345 -9.53 17.17 26.04
CA VAL A 345 -8.24 16.66 26.53
C VAL A 345 -8.36 15.74 27.73
N ASN A 346 -9.48 15.78 28.47
CA ASN A 346 -9.73 14.92 29.62
C ASN A 346 -10.39 13.60 29.22
N ARG A 347 -10.76 13.45 27.95
CA ARG A 347 -11.48 12.29 27.45
C ARG A 347 -10.50 11.21 26.96
N PRO A 348 -10.66 9.94 27.36
CA PRO A 348 -9.85 8.86 26.82
C PRO A 348 -10.15 8.62 25.33
N LEU A 349 -9.11 8.24 24.58
CA LEU A 349 -9.23 7.89 23.16
C LEU A 349 -10.08 6.62 22.97
N PRO A 350 -10.96 6.56 21.96
CA PRO A 350 -11.81 5.40 21.76
C PRO A 350 -11.16 4.31 20.89
N VAL A 351 -11.62 3.07 21.08
CA VAL A 351 -11.49 1.99 20.08
C VAL A 351 -12.81 1.93 19.33
N VAL A 352 -12.78 2.23 18.03
CA VAL A 352 -14.00 2.44 17.24
C VAL A 352 -14.19 1.34 16.20
N ALA A 353 -13.11 0.76 15.69
CA ALA A 353 -13.19 -0.33 14.73
C ALA A 353 -14.10 -1.46 15.25
N PRO A 354 -14.99 -2.03 14.41
CA PRO A 354 -15.11 -1.84 12.96
C PRO A 354 -16.07 -0.71 12.52
N HIS A 355 -16.58 0.12 13.44
CA HIS A 355 -17.45 1.24 13.08
C HIS A 355 -16.67 2.34 12.34
N GLN A 356 -17.36 3.06 11.43
CA GLN A 356 -16.79 4.18 10.67
C GLN A 356 -17.52 5.48 11.01
N PRO A 357 -16.99 6.31 11.91
CA PRO A 357 -17.54 7.64 12.19
C PRO A 357 -17.29 8.58 11.02
N ARG A 358 -18.22 8.59 10.06
CA ARG A 358 -18.03 9.37 8.82
C ARG A 358 -17.98 10.87 9.07
N VAL A 359 -18.83 11.37 9.97
CA VAL A 359 -18.88 12.79 10.31
C VAL A 359 -17.56 13.24 10.94
N ASP A 360 -17.07 12.53 11.97
CA ASP A 360 -15.78 12.82 12.61
C ASP A 360 -14.61 12.82 11.62
N TRP A 361 -14.57 11.84 10.72
CA TRP A 361 -13.57 11.76 9.64
C TRP A 361 -13.68 12.92 8.66
N GLN A 362 -14.88 13.26 8.21
CA GLN A 362 -15.11 14.38 7.30
C GLN A 362 -14.72 15.71 7.94
N MET A 363 -15.05 15.91 9.23
CA MET A 363 -14.72 17.14 9.95
C MET A 363 -13.22 17.27 10.23
N TRP A 364 -12.50 16.15 10.40
CA TRP A 364 -11.04 16.18 10.42
C TRP A 364 -10.45 16.61 9.07
N PHE A 365 -10.96 16.09 7.95
CA PHE A 365 -10.53 16.53 6.62
C PHE A 365 -10.89 17.99 6.33
N ALA A 366 -12.09 18.42 6.72
CA ALA A 366 -12.55 19.80 6.54
C ALA A 366 -11.61 20.80 7.24
N ALA A 367 -11.14 20.45 8.45
CA ALA A 367 -10.19 21.25 9.22
C ALA A 367 -8.83 21.46 8.53
N LEU A 368 -8.45 20.59 7.58
CA LEU A 368 -7.19 20.72 6.84
C LEU A 368 -7.29 21.72 5.66
N GLY A 369 -8.50 22.12 5.28
CA GLY A 369 -8.75 23.10 4.23
C GLY A 369 -9.08 24.49 4.76
N SER A 370 -9.31 25.44 3.87
CA SER A 370 -9.89 26.74 4.26
C SER A 370 -11.42 26.66 4.30
N TYR A 371 -12.04 27.55 5.06
CA TYR A 371 -13.51 27.67 5.15
C TYR A 371 -14.17 27.88 3.77
N ASN A 372 -13.47 28.48 2.80
CA ASN A 372 -13.99 28.63 1.43
C ASN A 372 -14.12 27.31 0.66
N HIS A 373 -13.28 26.31 0.97
CA HIS A 373 -13.31 25.00 0.30
C HIS A 373 -14.20 23.98 1.02
N ASN A 374 -14.50 24.23 2.30
CA ASN A 374 -15.37 23.41 3.13
C ASN A 374 -16.33 24.33 3.91
N PRO A 375 -17.30 24.97 3.22
CA PRO A 375 -18.22 25.93 3.83
C PRO A 375 -19.21 25.29 4.81
#